data_AF-A0A973B458-F1
#
_entry.id   AF-A0A973B458-F1
#
_cell.length_a   1.000
_cell.length_b   1.000
_cell.length_c   1.000
_cell.angle_alpha   90.00
_cell.angle_beta   90.00
_cell.angle_gamma   90.00
#
_symmetry.space_group_name_H-M   'P 1'
#
loop_
_entity.id
_entity.type
_entity.pdbx_description
1 polymer ?
#
loop_
_entity_poly.entity_id
_entity_poly.type
_entity_poly.pdbx_seq_one_letter_code
_entity_poly.pdbx_strand_id
1 'polypeptide(L)'
;MVQQAKQTETPKNDSKKALGSILVDLEGIYRANIFFELNTVENIFVNPKIISTGLSLEENLQNILKPLGLTYKKNNKTSYSITIDNIYKKTSTINFTPVIINESEQKLGPQVKGRVLDENGSGLPGLSILIKGTTRGTSTDINGSFQLEVPTTETVLIFKYLGYETKEVLVGNQTNLEISLKPENKSLTEVVVTALGIKKQSKSVGYATATVSTDEMTLNRTANFMNALQGKMAGVNITPLGSGPAGTSKIRIRGQSSFGGNNSPLIVVNGVPIDNTNNGARGDVSERGSNRTSDGGDGLSSINPDDIEAMTVLKGAAASALYGSRAKDGVIMITTKTRSKGNGISLAYNSNFTSETPLDYTDYQYEYGQGENGIRPTTPFPTSGQWSFGEKFQPGMTQMLFNGVTLPYEPQRNQISQFYRQGYTWTNTLTLTSGGENGGFSLSVAN
;
A
#
# COMPACT_ATOMS: atom_id res chain seq x y z
N MET A 1 -26.91 68.02 4.75
CA MET A 1 -28.07 67.23 5.19
C MET A 1 -28.30 66.19 4.12
N VAL A 2 -28.06 64.89 4.30
CA VAL A 2 -28.72 63.97 5.24
C VAL A 2 -27.75 62.87 5.70
N GLN A 3 -27.99 62.41 6.92
CA GLN A 3 -27.27 61.46 7.78
C GLN A 3 -27.49 60.00 7.38
N GLN A 4 -26.49 59.13 7.63
CA GLN A 4 -26.58 57.71 8.06
C GLN A 4 -25.14 57.21 8.26
N ALA A 5 -24.75 56.27 9.11
CA ALA A 5 -25.19 55.76 10.41
C ALA A 5 -23.93 55.04 10.95
N LYS A 6 -23.67 55.10 12.26
CA LYS A 6 -22.53 54.42 12.91
C LYS A 6 -22.66 52.90 12.78
N GLN A 7 -21.58 52.24 12.39
CA GLN A 7 -21.26 50.87 12.80
C GLN A 7 -19.97 50.90 13.61
N THR A 8 -20.07 50.48 14.86
CA THR A 8 -18.99 50.00 15.71
C THR A 8 -18.74 48.51 15.45
N GLU A 9 -17.59 47.99 15.92
CA GLU A 9 -17.04 46.61 15.87
C GLU A 9 -15.98 46.42 14.77
N THR A 10 -14.79 45.85 14.95
CA THR A 10 -14.08 45.14 16.05
C THR A 10 -12.58 45.14 15.70
N PRO A 11 -11.62 44.97 16.64
CA PRO A 11 -10.19 44.90 16.32
C PRO A 11 -9.87 43.61 15.53
N LYS A 12 -9.23 43.73 14.37
CA LYS A 12 -8.82 42.59 13.53
C LYS A 12 -7.77 41.72 14.22
N ASN A 13 -8.10 40.45 14.31
CA ASN A 13 -7.41 39.30 14.89
C ASN A 13 -5.98 39.09 14.31
N ASP A 14 -4.99 38.83 15.17
CA ASP A 14 -3.60 38.47 14.83
C ASP A 14 -3.51 36.97 14.43
N SER A 15 -3.92 36.61 13.22
CA SER A 15 -3.80 35.23 12.74
C SER A 15 -2.38 34.91 12.25
N LYS A 16 -1.72 33.92 12.88
CA LYS A 16 -0.44 33.36 12.40
C LYS A 16 -0.68 32.61 11.07
N LYS A 17 0.27 32.70 10.14
CA LYS A 17 0.22 32.02 8.83
C LYS A 17 1.32 30.96 8.74
N ALA A 18 1.08 29.88 8.00
CA ALA A 18 2.04 28.78 7.86
C ALA A 18 3.32 29.25 7.15
N LEU A 19 4.49 28.86 7.65
CA LEU A 19 5.80 29.30 7.12
C LEU A 19 5.95 28.98 5.62
N GLY A 20 5.59 27.76 5.20
CA GLY A 20 5.63 27.38 3.78
C GLY A 20 4.83 28.33 2.88
N SER A 21 3.63 28.74 3.32
CA SER A 21 2.81 29.69 2.56
C SER A 21 3.39 31.11 2.54
N ILE A 22 4.08 31.54 3.59
CA ILE A 22 4.79 32.83 3.63
C ILE A 22 5.99 32.82 2.66
N LEU A 23 6.72 31.71 2.60
CA LEU A 23 7.85 31.57 1.67
C LEU A 23 7.37 31.64 0.21
N VAL A 24 6.24 31.01 -0.12
CA VAL A 24 5.60 31.12 -1.45
C VAL A 24 5.14 32.55 -1.75
N ASP A 25 4.58 33.27 -0.79
CA ASP A 25 4.21 34.69 -1.00
C ASP A 25 5.46 35.53 -1.34
N LEU A 26 6.59 35.28 -0.68
CA LEU A 26 7.86 35.98 -0.94
C LEU A 26 8.42 35.68 -2.33
N GLU A 27 8.22 34.48 -2.87
CA GLU A 27 8.56 34.15 -4.26
C GLU A 27 7.84 35.10 -5.24
N GLY A 28 6.55 35.31 -5.02
CA GLY A 28 5.72 36.19 -5.83
C GLY A 28 6.11 37.67 -5.74
N ILE A 29 6.43 38.15 -4.54
CA ILE A 29 6.80 39.56 -4.29
C ILE A 29 8.16 39.90 -4.90
N TYR A 30 9.16 39.03 -4.71
CA TYR A 30 10.56 39.32 -5.08
C TYR A 30 10.99 38.65 -6.40
N ARG A 31 10.09 37.93 -7.08
CA ARG A 31 10.38 37.17 -8.31
C ARG A 31 11.59 36.25 -8.14
N ALA A 32 11.61 35.51 -7.03
CA ALA A 32 12.66 34.56 -6.68
C ALA A 32 12.06 33.17 -6.46
N ASN A 33 12.89 32.13 -6.57
CA ASN A 33 12.53 30.73 -6.28
C ASN A 33 13.12 30.33 -4.92
N ILE A 34 12.30 29.80 -4.02
CA ILE A 34 12.66 29.43 -2.66
C ILE A 34 12.32 27.93 -2.46
N PHE A 35 13.36 27.10 -2.46
CA PHE A 35 13.25 25.67 -2.26
C PHE A 35 13.32 25.30 -0.78
N PHE A 36 12.46 24.40 -0.31
CA PHE A 36 12.50 23.87 1.06
C PHE A 36 11.95 22.44 1.10
N GLU A 37 12.41 21.63 2.04
CA GLU A 37 11.80 20.33 2.32
C GLU A 37 10.52 20.52 3.15
N LEU A 38 9.46 19.75 2.86
CA LEU A 38 8.17 19.86 3.55
C LEU A 38 8.32 19.67 5.06
N ASN A 39 9.06 18.64 5.49
CA ASN A 39 9.36 18.34 6.89
C ASN A 39 10.02 19.50 7.67
N THR A 40 10.68 20.45 6.98
CA THR A 40 11.48 21.52 7.58
C THR A 40 10.62 22.74 7.89
N VAL A 41 9.47 22.88 7.22
CA VAL A 41 8.55 24.02 7.39
C VAL A 41 7.16 23.60 7.86
N GLU A 42 6.88 22.29 7.92
CA GLU A 42 5.62 21.72 8.36
C GLU A 42 5.33 22.07 9.83
N ASN A 43 4.08 22.40 10.14
CA ASN A 43 3.61 22.82 11.48
C ASN A 43 4.29 24.07 12.08
N ILE A 44 5.04 24.85 11.29
CA ILE A 44 5.60 26.14 11.73
C ILE A 44 4.68 27.30 11.33
N PHE A 45 4.27 28.12 12.31
CA PHE A 45 3.39 29.26 12.11
C PHE A 45 4.05 30.58 12.54
N VAL A 46 4.09 31.55 11.63
CA VAL A 46 4.77 32.85 11.84
C VAL A 46 3.76 34.00 11.71
N ASN A 47 3.98 35.09 12.44
CA ASN A 47 3.17 36.30 12.30
C ASN A 47 3.56 37.01 10.99
N PRO A 48 2.64 37.21 10.02
CA PRO A 48 2.95 37.81 8.73
C PRO A 48 3.42 39.28 8.83
N LYS A 49 3.17 39.98 9.95
CA LYS A 49 3.67 41.35 10.20
C LYS A 49 5.20 41.46 10.26
N ILE A 50 5.90 40.32 10.35
CA ILE A 50 7.37 40.27 10.31
C ILE A 50 7.90 40.57 8.88
N ILE A 51 7.06 40.44 7.85
CA ILE A 51 7.42 40.75 6.45
C ILE A 51 7.33 42.26 6.24
N SER A 52 8.41 42.87 5.78
CA SER A 52 8.44 44.29 5.37
C SER A 52 8.83 44.40 3.90
N THR A 53 7.94 44.94 3.07
CA THR A 53 8.18 45.14 1.63
C THR A 53 9.25 46.19 1.32
N GLY A 54 9.67 46.97 2.33
CA GLY A 54 10.81 47.89 2.23
C GLY A 54 12.17 47.23 2.44
N LEU A 55 12.21 45.96 2.86
CA LEU A 55 13.44 45.19 3.05
C LEU A 55 13.74 44.33 1.81
N SER A 56 15.01 43.95 1.66
CA SER A 56 15.42 42.95 0.67
C SER A 56 14.85 41.56 1.02
N LEU A 57 14.81 40.67 0.02
CA LEU A 57 14.38 39.28 0.23
C LEU A 57 15.24 38.59 1.29
N GLU A 58 16.55 38.80 1.24
CA GLU A 58 17.54 38.25 2.17
C GLU A 58 17.30 38.68 3.61
N GLU A 59 16.96 39.95 3.84
CA GLU A 59 16.64 40.47 5.17
C GLU A 59 15.31 39.89 5.70
N ASN A 60 14.29 39.78 4.84
CA ASN A 60 13.03 39.14 5.20
C ASN A 60 13.24 37.65 5.54
N LEU A 61 14.01 36.91 4.72
CA LEU A 61 14.35 35.51 4.99
C LEU A 61 15.12 35.38 6.30
N GLN A 62 16.09 36.24 6.57
CA GLN A 62 16.87 36.19 7.81
C GLN A 62 16.00 36.45 9.05
N ASN A 63 15.11 37.44 9.01
CA ASN A 63 14.23 37.78 10.12
C ASN A 63 13.21 36.67 10.43
N ILE A 64 12.74 35.96 9.39
CA ILE A 64 11.77 34.89 9.54
C ILE A 64 12.44 33.59 10.02
N LEU A 65 13.59 33.23 9.45
CA LEU A 65 14.19 31.89 9.64
C LEU A 65 15.06 31.78 10.89
N LYS A 66 15.81 32.84 11.23
CA LYS A 66 16.78 32.81 12.35
C LYS A 66 16.16 32.47 13.71
N PRO A 67 14.99 33.01 14.11
CA PRO A 67 14.33 32.62 15.37
C PRO A 67 13.87 31.16 15.39
N LEU A 68 13.75 30.53 14.22
CA LEU A 68 13.25 29.17 14.05
C LEU A 68 14.37 28.13 13.94
N GLY A 69 15.64 28.53 14.10
CA GLY A 69 16.79 27.64 13.90
C GLY A 69 16.98 27.23 12.43
N LEU A 70 16.38 27.97 11.51
CA LEU A 70 16.50 27.78 10.07
C LEU A 70 17.42 28.85 9.49
N THR A 71 18.05 28.53 8.38
CA THR A 71 18.88 29.43 7.59
C THR A 71 18.60 29.24 6.10
N TYR A 72 19.06 30.16 5.27
CA TYR A 72 18.94 30.05 3.82
C TYR A 72 20.32 29.98 3.17
N LYS A 73 20.42 29.24 2.07
CA LYS A 73 21.57 29.23 1.17
C LYS A 73 21.15 29.86 -0.15
N LYS A 74 21.86 30.91 -0.56
CA LYS A 74 21.68 31.51 -1.89
C LYS A 74 22.39 30.64 -2.93
N ASN A 75 21.62 30.03 -3.83
CA ASN A 75 22.15 29.15 -4.88
C ASN A 75 22.58 29.94 -6.12
N ASN A 76 21.81 30.96 -6.50
CA ASN A 76 22.11 31.90 -7.58
C ASN A 76 21.43 33.26 -7.31
N LYS A 77 21.41 34.18 -8.29
CA LYS A 77 20.83 35.53 -8.11
C LYS A 77 19.33 35.52 -7.75
N THR A 78 18.59 34.48 -8.12
CA THR A 78 17.13 34.39 -7.97
C THR A 78 16.67 33.11 -7.28
N SER A 79 17.57 32.29 -6.74
CA SER A 79 17.23 30.98 -6.17
C SER A 79 17.85 30.78 -4.79
N TYR A 80 17.04 30.37 -3.81
CA TYR A 80 17.38 30.18 -2.42
C TYR A 80 16.93 28.81 -1.93
N SER A 81 17.67 28.16 -1.04
CA SER A 81 17.28 26.91 -0.37
C SER A 81 17.24 27.09 1.14
N ILE A 82 16.14 26.69 1.77
CA ILE A 82 15.99 26.72 3.23
C ILE A 82 16.59 25.45 3.82
N THR A 83 17.38 25.60 4.87
CA THR A 83 18.09 24.51 5.55
C THR A 83 18.09 24.75 7.05
N ILE A 84 18.32 23.71 7.84
CA ILE A 84 18.51 23.85 9.29
C ILE A 84 19.88 24.47 9.56
N ASP A 85 19.96 25.41 10.49
CA ASP A 85 21.23 26.04 10.87
C ASP A 85 22.14 25.02 11.60
N ASN A 86 23.17 24.54 10.89
CA ASN A 86 24.13 23.54 11.39
C ASN A 86 25.09 24.07 12.47
N ILE A 87 24.91 25.31 12.97
CA ILE A 87 25.65 25.82 14.12
C ILE A 87 25.37 25.01 15.41
N TYR A 88 24.32 24.18 15.45
CA TYR A 88 24.07 23.21 16.54
C TYR A 88 24.66 21.80 16.30
N LYS A 89 25.54 21.62 15.31
CA LYS A 89 26.16 20.32 14.98
C LYS A 89 27.67 20.24 15.25
N LYS A 90 28.22 21.07 16.15
CA LYS A 90 29.61 20.95 16.60
C LYS A 90 29.69 20.49 18.06
N THR A 91 30.37 19.37 18.23
CA THR A 91 30.69 18.65 19.46
C THR A 91 30.99 19.56 20.66
N SER A 92 30.20 19.40 21.72
CA SER A 92 30.57 19.82 23.08
C SER A 92 30.41 18.62 24.00
N THR A 93 31.54 18.06 24.43
CA THR A 93 31.62 17.34 25.70
C THR A 93 31.17 18.29 26.80
N ILE A 94 29.98 18.06 27.36
CA ILE A 94 29.45 18.87 28.45
C ILE A 94 29.94 18.25 29.76
N ASN A 95 30.98 18.84 30.35
CA ASN A 95 31.19 18.72 31.79
C ASN A 95 30.09 19.53 32.46
N PHE A 96 29.09 18.85 33.03
CA PHE A 96 28.08 19.50 33.83
C PHE A 96 28.67 19.85 35.19
N THR A 97 29.12 21.10 35.37
CA THR A 97 28.90 21.76 36.67
C THR A 97 27.41 22.07 36.74
N PRO A 98 26.67 21.54 37.72
CA PRO A 98 25.24 21.79 37.81
C PRO A 98 25.00 23.28 38.04
N VAL A 99 24.45 23.95 37.04
CA VAL A 99 23.72 25.19 37.23
C VAL A 99 22.40 24.77 37.88
N ILE A 100 22.22 25.15 39.14
CA ILE A 100 20.92 25.02 39.81
C ILE A 100 20.00 26.05 39.15
N ILE A 101 19.28 25.59 38.13
CA ILE A 101 18.05 26.24 37.69
C ILE A 101 17.02 25.81 38.71
N ASN A 102 16.49 26.77 39.46
CA ASN A 102 15.30 26.55 40.28
C ASN A 102 14.13 26.29 39.32
N GLU A 103 14.01 25.05 38.86
CA GLU A 103 12.72 24.50 38.45
C GLU A 103 11.77 24.72 39.61
N SER A 104 10.63 25.35 39.33
CA SER A 104 9.47 25.26 40.20
C SER A 104 9.29 23.78 40.54
N GLU A 105 9.45 23.42 41.82
CA GLU A 105 9.32 22.05 42.32
C GLU A 105 8.02 21.42 41.80
N GLN A 106 8.13 20.65 40.72
CA GLN A 106 7.10 19.69 40.36
C GLN A 106 7.27 18.55 41.35
N LYS A 107 6.45 18.62 42.41
CA LYS A 107 6.26 17.62 43.45
C LYS A 107 6.57 16.21 42.91
N LEU A 108 7.63 15.57 43.42
CA LEU A 108 7.86 14.13 43.21
C LEU A 108 6.58 13.41 43.64
N GLY A 109 5.87 12.86 42.65
CA GLY A 109 4.68 12.06 42.92
C GLY A 109 5.05 10.75 43.63
N PRO A 110 4.09 10.07 44.25
CA PRO A 110 4.36 8.82 44.93
C PRO A 110 4.93 7.79 43.94
N GLN A 111 6.01 7.13 44.34
CA GLN A 111 6.59 6.04 43.58
C GLN A 111 5.75 4.79 43.77
N VAL A 112 5.21 4.25 42.68
CA VAL A 112 4.40 3.03 42.71
C VAL A 112 5.31 1.87 42.36
N LYS A 113 5.33 0.85 43.23
CA LYS A 113 5.95 -0.44 42.97
C LYS A 113 4.87 -1.47 42.71
N GLY A 114 5.22 -2.56 42.06
CA GLY A 114 4.28 -3.64 41.90
C GLY A 114 4.85 -4.85 41.19
N ARG A 115 4.01 -5.88 41.06
CA ARG A 115 4.32 -7.12 40.37
C ARG A 115 3.17 -7.52 39.48
N VAL A 116 3.47 -7.98 38.28
CA VAL A 116 2.50 -8.47 37.30
C VAL A 116 2.69 -9.96 37.11
N LEU A 117 1.61 -10.70 37.28
CA LEU A 117 1.56 -12.16 37.27
C LEU A 117 0.68 -12.68 36.13
N ASP A 118 1.00 -13.88 35.65
CA ASP A 118 0.15 -14.67 34.75
C ASP A 118 -0.96 -15.40 35.52
N GLU A 119 -1.75 -16.20 34.80
CA GLU A 119 -2.82 -17.03 35.36
C GLU A 119 -2.32 -18.16 36.28
N ASN A 120 -1.04 -18.52 36.18
CA ASN A 120 -0.38 -19.57 36.96
C ASN A 120 0.42 -19.01 38.15
N GLY A 121 0.40 -17.69 38.37
CA GLY A 121 1.13 -17.01 39.43
C GLY A 121 2.62 -16.75 39.14
N SER A 122 3.06 -16.95 37.90
CA SER A 122 4.43 -16.62 37.45
C SER A 122 4.53 -15.15 37.06
N GLY A 123 5.69 -14.53 37.29
CA GLY A 123 5.93 -13.15 36.89
C GLY A 123 5.97 -12.99 35.36
N LEU A 124 5.38 -11.92 34.83
CA LEU A 124 5.39 -11.61 33.40
C LEU A 124 6.53 -10.63 33.06
N PRO A 125 7.66 -11.08 32.48
CA PRO A 125 8.77 -10.20 32.14
C PRO A 125 8.56 -9.43 30.83
N GLY A 126 9.04 -8.17 30.79
CA GLY A 126 8.97 -7.32 29.60
C GLY A 126 7.58 -6.77 29.26
N LEU A 127 6.65 -6.82 30.21
CA LEU A 127 5.30 -6.26 30.08
C LEU A 127 5.36 -4.73 30.10
N SER A 128 4.68 -4.09 29.15
CA SER A 128 4.66 -2.62 29.03
C SER A 128 3.58 -2.01 29.92
N ILE A 129 3.97 -1.03 30.73
CA ILE A 129 3.10 -0.30 31.65
C ILE A 129 3.16 1.18 31.28
N LEU A 130 2.03 1.77 30.92
CA LEU A 130 1.94 3.17 30.45
C LEU A 130 0.97 3.96 31.31
N ILE A 131 1.28 5.23 31.58
CA ILE A 131 0.32 6.17 32.17
C ILE A 131 -0.65 6.62 31.07
N LYS A 132 -1.94 6.36 31.27
CA LYS A 132 -3.00 6.68 30.29
C LYS A 132 -2.95 8.14 29.85
N GLY A 133 -2.88 8.36 28.54
CA GLY A 133 -2.82 9.69 27.93
C GLY A 133 -1.41 10.30 27.84
N THR A 134 -0.36 9.57 28.23
CA THR A 134 1.03 10.04 28.14
C THR A 134 1.94 8.98 27.51
N THR A 135 3.17 9.36 27.16
CA THR A 135 4.24 8.43 26.75
C THR A 135 5.08 7.93 27.92
N ARG A 136 4.79 8.35 29.15
CA ARG A 136 5.52 7.93 30.35
C ARG A 136 5.08 6.52 30.75
N GLY A 137 6.05 5.65 30.98
CA GLY A 137 5.81 4.25 31.32
C GLY A 137 7.09 3.54 31.74
N THR A 138 6.95 2.26 32.07
CA THR A 138 8.05 1.36 32.42
C THR A 138 7.76 -0.03 31.87
N SER A 139 8.70 -0.96 32.03
CA SER A 139 8.48 -2.38 31.76
C SER A 139 8.81 -3.24 32.99
N THR A 140 8.20 -4.41 33.06
CA THR A 140 8.48 -5.38 34.14
C THR A 140 9.83 -6.08 33.96
N ASP A 141 10.48 -6.43 35.08
CA ASP A 141 11.72 -7.21 35.15
C ASP A 141 11.50 -8.72 35.00
N ILE A 142 12.56 -9.52 35.16
CA ILE A 142 12.52 -11.00 35.03
C ILE A 142 11.54 -11.68 36.00
N ASN A 143 11.25 -11.04 37.13
CA ASN A 143 10.33 -11.55 38.16
C ASN A 143 8.92 -10.97 38.02
N GLY A 144 8.66 -10.15 36.99
CA GLY A 144 7.41 -9.44 36.76
C GLY A 144 7.27 -8.15 37.58
N SER A 145 8.32 -7.69 38.24
CA SER A 145 8.27 -6.51 39.11
C SER A 145 8.49 -5.22 38.33
N PHE A 146 7.85 -4.13 38.75
CA PHE A 146 7.99 -2.82 38.13
C PHE A 146 8.02 -1.69 39.16
N GLN A 147 8.54 -0.55 38.73
CA GLN A 147 8.56 0.69 39.50
C GLN A 147 8.30 1.86 38.54
N LEU A 148 7.34 2.71 38.88
CA LEU A 148 6.94 3.85 38.06
C LEU A 148 6.54 5.02 38.94
N GLU A 149 7.08 6.19 38.64
CA GLU A 149 6.65 7.44 39.27
C GLU A 149 5.42 7.98 38.57
N VAL A 150 4.35 8.18 39.36
CA VAL A 150 3.07 8.67 38.83
C VAL A 150 2.84 10.12 39.28
N PRO A 151 2.31 10.98 38.40
CA PRO A 151 2.15 12.41 38.69
C PRO A 151 1.09 12.70 39.77
N THR A 152 0.03 11.89 39.85
CA THR A 152 -1.05 12.04 40.84
C THR A 152 -1.62 10.67 41.25
N THR A 153 -2.34 10.61 42.37
CA THR A 153 -3.06 9.41 42.82
C THR A 153 -4.26 9.06 41.93
N GLU A 154 -4.70 9.97 41.06
CA GLU A 154 -5.76 9.73 40.06
C GLU A 154 -5.23 9.11 38.75
N THR A 155 -3.96 8.69 38.72
CA THR A 155 -3.34 8.12 37.53
C THR A 155 -3.89 6.73 37.21
N VAL A 156 -4.23 6.49 35.94
CA VAL A 156 -4.57 5.16 35.43
C VAL A 156 -3.38 4.56 34.69
N LEU A 157 -2.97 3.36 35.08
CA LEU A 157 -1.93 2.57 34.43
C LEU A 157 -2.57 1.57 33.45
N ILE A 158 -2.01 1.50 32.25
CA ILE A 158 -2.38 0.55 31.21
C ILE A 158 -1.31 -0.52 31.13
N PHE A 159 -1.70 -1.77 31.41
CA PHE A 159 -0.85 -2.94 31.33
C PHE A 159 -1.09 -3.65 30.00
N LYS A 160 -0.04 -3.77 29.19
CA LYS A 160 -0.11 -4.35 27.86
C LYS A 160 0.99 -5.39 27.66
N TYR A 161 0.58 -6.60 27.28
CA TYR A 161 1.47 -7.69 26.95
C TYR A 161 0.89 -8.51 25.79
N LEU A 162 1.76 -9.03 24.93
CA LEU A 162 1.33 -9.81 23.77
C LEU A 162 0.68 -11.11 24.24
N GLY A 163 -0.53 -11.41 23.75
CA GLY A 163 -1.28 -12.62 24.13
C GLY A 163 -2.08 -12.50 25.43
N TYR A 164 -2.15 -11.31 26.05
CA TYR A 164 -2.92 -11.05 27.27
C TYR A 164 -3.88 -9.87 27.09
N GLU A 165 -4.99 -9.90 27.82
CA GLU A 165 -5.97 -8.81 27.81
C GLU A 165 -5.34 -7.51 28.35
N THR A 166 -5.57 -6.39 27.65
CA THR A 166 -5.14 -5.08 28.15
C THR A 166 -5.95 -4.74 29.38
N LYS A 167 -5.27 -4.44 30.50
CA LYS A 167 -5.91 -4.11 31.77
C LYS A 167 -5.57 -2.69 32.16
N GLU A 168 -6.59 -1.92 32.53
CA GLU A 168 -6.42 -0.58 33.08
C GLU A 168 -6.67 -0.61 34.59
N VAL A 169 -5.79 0.02 35.36
CA VAL A 169 -5.89 0.07 36.83
C VAL A 169 -5.65 1.48 37.31
N LEU A 170 -6.59 2.01 38.09
CA LEU A 170 -6.42 3.26 38.82
C LEU A 170 -5.46 3.03 39.99
N VAL A 171 -4.40 3.82 40.08
CA VAL A 171 -3.38 3.70 41.15
C VAL A 171 -3.98 4.06 42.52
N GLY A 172 -4.78 5.12 42.60
CA GLY A 172 -5.34 5.60 43.87
C GLY A 172 -4.24 5.96 44.87
N ASN A 173 -4.44 5.61 46.13
CA ASN A 173 -3.46 5.79 47.21
C ASN A 173 -2.55 4.57 47.42
N GLN A 174 -2.51 3.63 46.48
CA GLN A 174 -1.75 2.39 46.62
C GLN A 174 -0.29 2.60 46.17
N THR A 175 0.65 2.22 47.03
CA THR A 175 2.10 2.29 46.75
C THR A 175 2.67 0.97 46.25
N ASN A 176 1.93 -0.13 46.44
CA ASN A 176 2.27 -1.46 45.94
C ASN A 176 1.07 -2.07 45.21
N LEU A 177 1.27 -2.53 43.97
CA LEU A 177 0.24 -3.12 43.12
C LEU A 177 0.59 -4.56 42.76
N GLU A 178 -0.34 -5.49 42.96
CA GLU A 178 -0.22 -6.85 42.42
C GLU A 178 -1.31 -7.08 41.38
N ILE A 179 -0.90 -7.31 40.13
CA ILE A 179 -1.80 -7.37 38.98
C ILE A 179 -1.68 -8.74 38.32
N SER A 180 -2.77 -9.52 38.30
CA SER A 180 -2.85 -10.69 37.42
C SER A 180 -3.51 -10.32 36.09
N LEU A 181 -2.86 -10.69 34.98
CA LEU A 181 -3.41 -10.59 33.63
C LEU A 181 -3.97 -11.93 33.18
N LYS A 182 -5.04 -11.88 32.39
CA LYS A 182 -5.65 -13.05 31.76
C LYS A 182 -5.17 -13.18 30.31
N PRO A 183 -4.92 -14.41 29.83
CA PRO A 183 -4.67 -14.65 28.42
C PRO A 183 -5.81 -14.12 27.55
N GLU A 184 -5.46 -13.44 26.46
CA GLU A 184 -6.45 -12.93 25.50
C GLU A 184 -6.90 -14.08 24.59
N ASN A 185 -8.09 -14.63 24.86
CA ASN A 185 -8.74 -15.62 24.00
C ASN A 185 -9.39 -14.94 22.77
N LYS A 186 -8.58 -14.31 21.91
CA LYS A 186 -9.04 -13.93 20.56
C LYS A 186 -9.02 -15.16 19.66
N SER A 187 -10.12 -15.91 19.67
CA SER A 187 -10.46 -16.72 18.49
C SER A 187 -10.60 -15.75 17.31
N LEU A 188 -9.74 -15.89 16.29
CA LEU A 188 -9.82 -15.13 15.05
C LEU A 188 -11.21 -15.32 14.46
N THR A 189 -12.10 -14.35 14.68
CA THR A 189 -13.44 -14.40 14.14
C THR A 189 -13.34 -13.95 12.70
N GLU A 190 -13.25 -14.91 11.77
CA GLU A 190 -13.32 -14.61 10.35
C GLU A 190 -14.70 -13.99 10.06
N VAL A 191 -14.68 -12.76 9.58
CA VAL A 191 -15.88 -12.01 9.21
C VAL A 191 -16.06 -12.13 7.71
N VAL A 192 -17.20 -12.70 7.31
CA VAL A 192 -17.58 -12.89 5.93
C VAL A 192 -18.60 -11.81 5.58
N VAL A 193 -18.40 -11.12 4.47
CA VAL A 193 -19.42 -10.21 3.95
C VAL A 193 -20.45 -11.08 3.22
N THR A 194 -21.73 -10.85 3.48
CA THR A 194 -22.82 -11.53 2.74
C THR A 194 -23.36 -10.62 1.63
N ALA A 195 -24.12 -11.18 0.68
CA ALA A 195 -24.66 -10.51 -0.52
C ALA A 195 -25.33 -9.13 -0.31
N LEU A 196 -25.78 -8.83 0.91
CA LEU A 196 -26.42 -7.55 1.28
C LEU A 196 -25.45 -6.55 1.93
N GLY A 197 -24.13 -6.77 1.87
CA GLY A 197 -23.14 -5.96 2.57
C GLY A 197 -23.13 -6.18 4.10
N ILE A 198 -23.95 -7.10 4.61
CA ILE A 198 -24.03 -7.41 6.03
C ILE A 198 -22.89 -8.35 6.40
N LYS A 199 -22.04 -7.91 7.34
CA LYS A 199 -20.96 -8.70 7.93
C LYS A 199 -21.55 -9.77 8.85
N LYS A 200 -21.25 -11.04 8.59
CA LYS A 200 -21.61 -12.18 9.45
C LYS A 200 -20.37 -12.96 9.84
N GLN A 201 -20.43 -13.62 11.00
CA GLN A 201 -19.37 -14.55 11.39
C GLN A 201 -19.39 -15.75 10.44
N SER A 202 -18.21 -16.17 9.96
CA SER A 202 -18.07 -17.31 9.03
C SER A 202 -18.88 -18.54 9.50
N LYS A 203 -18.84 -18.84 10.80
CA LYS A 203 -19.56 -19.96 11.44
C LYS A 203 -21.10 -19.86 11.43
N SER A 204 -21.69 -18.68 11.29
CA SER A 204 -23.16 -18.51 11.30
C SER A 204 -23.78 -18.62 9.91
N VAL A 205 -22.94 -18.80 8.89
CA VAL A 205 -23.35 -18.92 7.50
C VAL A 205 -23.42 -20.41 7.15
N GLY A 206 -24.61 -20.90 6.77
CA GLY A 206 -24.86 -22.32 6.47
C GLY A 206 -24.28 -22.83 5.15
N TYR A 207 -23.35 -22.10 4.53
CA TYR A 207 -22.76 -22.42 3.24
C TYR A 207 -21.27 -22.09 3.21
N ALA A 208 -20.53 -22.79 2.35
CA ALA A 208 -19.10 -22.58 2.24
C ALA A 208 -18.79 -21.24 1.56
N THR A 209 -17.99 -20.43 2.23
CA THR A 209 -17.40 -19.21 1.69
C THR A 209 -15.89 -19.32 1.63
N ALA A 210 -15.24 -18.39 0.96
CA ALA A 210 -13.83 -18.07 1.19
C ALA A 210 -13.73 -16.56 1.29
N THR A 211 -13.09 -16.06 2.35
CA THR A 211 -12.77 -14.66 2.50
C THR A 211 -11.27 -14.48 2.31
N VAL A 212 -10.88 -13.35 1.72
CA VAL A 212 -9.49 -13.02 1.48
C VAL A 212 -9.20 -11.66 2.10
N SER A 213 -8.07 -11.58 2.81
CA SER A 213 -7.58 -10.31 3.33
C SER A 213 -7.16 -9.40 2.18
N THR A 214 -7.43 -8.09 2.31
CA THR A 214 -7.02 -7.09 1.32
C THR A 214 -5.52 -7.10 1.08
N ASP A 215 -4.73 -7.42 2.12
CA ASP A 215 -3.27 -7.44 2.04
C ASP A 215 -2.77 -8.50 1.06
N GLU A 216 -3.50 -9.61 0.91
CA GLU A 216 -3.13 -10.68 -0.03
C GLU A 216 -3.24 -10.25 -1.50
N MET A 217 -4.07 -9.23 -1.79
CA MET A 217 -4.26 -8.66 -3.14
C MET A 217 -3.24 -7.57 -3.44
N THR A 218 -2.74 -6.89 -2.42
CA THR A 218 -1.86 -5.72 -2.55
C THR A 218 -0.39 -6.05 -2.30
N LEU A 219 -0.07 -7.22 -1.74
CA LEU A 219 1.31 -7.68 -1.50
C LEU A 219 2.03 -8.05 -2.80
N ASN A 220 1.33 -8.69 -3.75
CA ASN A 220 1.84 -8.97 -5.08
C ASN A 220 0.93 -8.30 -6.12
N ARG A 221 1.22 -7.02 -6.44
CA ARG A 221 0.40 -6.23 -7.35
C ARG A 221 0.56 -6.70 -8.77
N THR A 222 -0.46 -7.40 -9.25
CA THR A 222 -0.65 -7.80 -10.64
C THR A 222 -1.63 -6.85 -11.32
N ALA A 223 -1.49 -6.65 -12.63
CA ALA A 223 -2.41 -5.80 -13.40
C ALA A 223 -3.87 -6.25 -13.28
N ASN A 224 -4.12 -7.56 -13.21
CA ASN A 224 -5.40 -8.12 -12.79
C ASN A 224 -5.22 -8.69 -11.39
N PHE A 225 -5.79 -8.04 -10.37
CA PHE A 225 -5.55 -8.35 -8.96
C PHE A 225 -5.97 -9.77 -8.55
N MET A 226 -6.85 -10.43 -9.34
CA MET A 226 -7.26 -11.81 -9.06
C MET A 226 -6.09 -12.79 -9.16
N ASN A 227 -5.10 -12.51 -10.02
CA ASN A 227 -3.91 -13.35 -10.16
C ASN A 227 -3.09 -13.42 -8.87
N ALA A 228 -3.08 -12.35 -8.06
CA ALA A 228 -2.44 -12.34 -6.74
C ALA A 228 -3.08 -13.35 -5.76
N LEU A 229 -4.29 -13.81 -6.03
CA LEU A 229 -5.05 -14.73 -5.18
C LEU A 229 -4.96 -16.19 -5.61
N GLN A 230 -4.14 -16.49 -6.62
CA GLN A 230 -3.94 -17.85 -7.09
C GLN A 230 -3.44 -18.74 -5.94
N GLY A 231 -4.16 -19.85 -5.70
CA GLY A 231 -3.84 -20.80 -4.62
C GLY A 231 -4.17 -20.31 -3.20
N LYS A 232 -4.67 -19.08 -3.01
CA LYS A 232 -4.99 -18.52 -1.69
C LYS A 232 -6.41 -18.81 -1.21
N MET A 233 -7.27 -19.35 -2.08
CA MET A 233 -8.67 -19.65 -1.78
C MET A 233 -9.03 -21.10 -2.09
N ALA A 234 -9.42 -21.86 -1.07
CA ALA A 234 -9.83 -23.25 -1.24
C ALA A 234 -11.06 -23.38 -2.17
N GLY A 235 -10.95 -24.23 -3.20
CA GLY A 235 -12.03 -24.47 -4.16
C GLY A 235 -12.26 -23.33 -5.17
N VAL A 236 -11.36 -22.35 -5.23
CA VAL A 236 -11.32 -21.32 -6.27
C VAL A 236 -10.05 -21.51 -7.07
N ASN A 237 -10.20 -21.85 -8.35
CA ASN A 237 -9.10 -21.98 -9.28
C ASN A 237 -9.01 -20.71 -10.12
N ILE A 238 -7.84 -20.07 -10.12
CA ILE A 238 -7.55 -18.84 -10.86
C ILE A 238 -6.41 -19.17 -11.81
N THR A 239 -6.63 -18.91 -13.09
CA THR A 239 -5.64 -19.16 -14.15
C THR A 239 -5.44 -17.86 -14.94
N PRO A 240 -4.29 -17.17 -14.81
CA PRO A 240 -3.94 -16.08 -15.70
C PRO A 240 -3.82 -16.60 -17.14
N LEU A 241 -4.28 -15.84 -18.12
CA LEU A 241 -3.96 -16.10 -19.52
C LEU A 241 -2.63 -15.44 -19.87
N GLY A 242 -1.80 -16.13 -20.68
CA GLY A 242 -0.52 -15.60 -21.19
C GLY A 242 -0.68 -14.58 -22.31
N SER A 243 -1.71 -13.73 -22.23
CA SER A 243 -2.11 -12.77 -23.27
C SER A 243 -1.44 -11.40 -23.17
N GLY A 244 -0.60 -11.20 -22.15
CA GLY A 244 0.12 -9.95 -21.91
C GLY A 244 -0.41 -9.16 -20.71
N PRO A 245 0.03 -7.90 -20.55
CA PRO A 245 -0.39 -7.05 -19.43
C PRO A 245 -1.91 -6.89 -19.37
N ALA A 246 -2.47 -6.99 -18.17
CA ALA A 246 -3.92 -6.92 -17.92
C ALA A 246 -4.77 -7.96 -18.66
N GLY A 247 -4.17 -9.09 -19.06
CA GLY A 247 -4.90 -10.24 -19.59
C GLY A 247 -6.00 -10.74 -18.65
N THR A 248 -7.00 -11.37 -19.23
CA THR A 248 -8.13 -11.97 -18.50
C THR A 248 -7.65 -13.02 -17.52
N SER A 249 -8.25 -13.03 -16.33
CA SER A 249 -8.01 -14.06 -15.32
C SER A 249 -9.18 -15.03 -15.30
N LYS A 250 -8.95 -16.26 -15.74
CA LYS A 250 -10.00 -17.28 -15.76
C LYS A 250 -10.23 -17.81 -14.36
N ILE A 251 -11.41 -17.55 -13.80
CA ILE A 251 -11.77 -17.98 -12.45
C ILE A 251 -12.83 -19.08 -12.51
N ARG A 252 -12.66 -20.13 -11.70
CA ARG A 252 -13.56 -21.27 -11.60
C ARG A 252 -13.77 -21.62 -10.13
N ILE A 253 -15.02 -21.70 -9.70
CA ILE A 253 -15.38 -22.09 -8.34
C ILE A 253 -15.93 -23.51 -8.38
N ARG A 254 -15.27 -24.44 -7.67
CA ARG A 254 -15.64 -25.87 -7.61
C ARG A 254 -15.70 -26.58 -8.97
N GLY A 255 -14.85 -26.18 -9.92
CA GLY A 255 -14.69 -26.88 -11.20
C GLY A 255 -15.54 -26.31 -12.34
N GLN A 256 -15.85 -27.14 -13.34
CA GLN A 256 -16.74 -26.77 -14.46
C GLN A 256 -18.18 -27.16 -14.13
N SER A 257 -19.12 -26.21 -14.23
CA SER A 257 -20.55 -26.49 -14.06
C SER A 257 -21.26 -26.80 -15.39
N SER A 258 -20.61 -26.54 -16.53
CA SER A 258 -21.16 -26.71 -17.88
C SER A 258 -20.09 -27.30 -18.79
N PHE A 259 -20.53 -28.12 -19.75
CA PHE A 259 -19.65 -28.72 -20.76
C PHE A 259 -19.45 -27.83 -21.99
N GLY A 260 -20.25 -26.78 -22.18
CA GLY A 260 -20.25 -25.97 -23.41
C GLY A 260 -20.75 -24.55 -23.22
N GLY A 261 -20.25 -23.82 -22.22
CA GLY A 261 -20.60 -22.42 -22.02
C GLY A 261 -19.71 -21.69 -21.03
N ASN A 262 -20.06 -20.45 -20.71
CA ASN A 262 -19.30 -19.65 -19.75
C ASN A 262 -19.44 -20.24 -18.32
N ASN A 263 -18.30 -20.50 -17.70
CA ASN A 263 -18.16 -21.01 -16.33
C ASN A 263 -17.47 -20.00 -15.40
N SER A 264 -17.45 -18.73 -15.80
CA SER A 264 -16.93 -17.66 -14.96
C SER A 264 -17.96 -17.31 -13.88
N PRO A 265 -17.54 -17.04 -12.64
CA PRO A 265 -18.45 -16.64 -11.59
C PRO A 265 -19.05 -15.26 -11.86
N LEU A 266 -20.19 -14.99 -11.23
CA LEU A 266 -20.77 -13.65 -11.23
C LEU A 266 -19.90 -12.72 -10.36
N ILE A 267 -19.54 -11.56 -10.88
CA ILE A 267 -18.83 -10.54 -10.11
C ILE A 267 -19.85 -9.53 -9.59
N VAL A 268 -19.80 -9.26 -8.29
CA VAL A 268 -20.71 -8.34 -7.61
C VAL A 268 -19.89 -7.34 -6.82
N VAL A 269 -20.09 -6.04 -7.09
CA VAL A 269 -19.44 -4.94 -6.37
C VAL A 269 -20.51 -4.19 -5.58
N ASN A 270 -20.35 -4.13 -4.26
CA ASN A 270 -21.31 -3.47 -3.34
C ASN A 270 -22.78 -3.92 -3.56
N GLY A 271 -22.98 -5.21 -3.84
CA GLY A 271 -24.30 -5.78 -4.10
C GLY A 271 -24.81 -5.65 -5.54
N VAL A 272 -24.11 -4.91 -6.41
CA VAL A 272 -24.48 -4.72 -7.82
C VAL A 272 -23.66 -5.66 -8.71
N PRO A 273 -24.30 -6.53 -9.52
CA PRO A 273 -23.60 -7.33 -10.51
C PRO A 273 -22.90 -6.45 -11.55
N ILE A 274 -21.62 -6.71 -11.80
CA ILE A 274 -20.85 -6.02 -12.85
C ILE A 274 -20.59 -6.94 -14.03
N ASP A 275 -20.38 -6.34 -15.20
CA ASP A 275 -19.98 -7.10 -16.36
C ASP A 275 -18.50 -7.52 -16.24
N ASN A 276 -18.23 -8.78 -16.54
CA ASN A 276 -16.88 -9.34 -16.59
C ASN A 276 -16.69 -10.12 -17.91
N THR A 277 -17.33 -9.66 -18.98
CA THR A 277 -17.07 -10.14 -20.32
C THR A 277 -15.60 -9.91 -20.69
N ASN A 278 -15.00 -10.92 -21.34
CA ASN A 278 -13.67 -10.78 -21.91
C ASN A 278 -13.77 -9.89 -23.16
N ASN A 279 -12.94 -8.83 -23.21
CA ASN A 279 -12.85 -7.90 -24.31
C ASN A 279 -11.82 -8.36 -25.36
N GLY A 280 -11.93 -9.60 -25.84
CA GLY A 280 -11.00 -10.20 -26.79
C GLY A 280 -11.34 -11.66 -27.07
N ALA A 281 -11.34 -12.04 -28.33
CA ALA A 281 -11.90 -13.30 -28.84
C ALA A 281 -13.41 -13.50 -28.54
N ARG A 282 -14.22 -13.33 -29.59
CA ARG A 282 -15.48 -14.05 -29.67
C ARG A 282 -15.17 -15.54 -29.62
N GLY A 283 -15.56 -16.19 -28.54
CA GLY A 283 -15.63 -17.64 -28.47
C GLY A 283 -14.47 -18.29 -27.72
N ASP A 284 -14.84 -19.37 -27.05
CA ASP A 284 -13.95 -20.44 -26.66
C ASP A 284 -12.88 -20.72 -27.71
N VAL A 285 -11.80 -21.34 -27.24
CA VAL A 285 -10.63 -21.84 -27.98
C VAL A 285 -10.99 -22.94 -29.02
N SER A 286 -12.21 -22.95 -29.55
CA SER A 286 -12.77 -23.94 -30.47
C SER A 286 -12.94 -23.46 -31.92
N GLU A 287 -12.75 -22.18 -32.26
CA GLU A 287 -12.71 -21.76 -33.66
C GLU A 287 -11.29 -21.94 -34.24
N ARG A 288 -11.00 -23.16 -34.71
CA ARG A 288 -9.97 -23.36 -35.74
C ARG A 288 -10.31 -22.46 -36.93
N GLY A 289 -9.66 -21.30 -37.05
CA GLY A 289 -9.77 -20.41 -38.22
C GLY A 289 -10.07 -18.94 -37.93
N SER A 290 -10.40 -18.54 -36.69
CA SER A 290 -10.52 -17.11 -36.34
C SER A 290 -9.12 -16.53 -36.05
N ASN A 291 -8.61 -15.72 -36.97
CA ASN A 291 -7.28 -15.08 -36.89
C ASN A 291 -7.20 -13.94 -35.86
N ARG A 292 -8.03 -13.95 -34.81
CA ARG A 292 -8.08 -12.96 -33.73
C ARG A 292 -7.98 -13.67 -32.38
N THR A 293 -6.75 -13.91 -31.96
CA THR A 293 -6.36 -14.57 -30.71
C THR A 293 -6.02 -13.60 -29.58
N SER A 294 -6.31 -12.31 -29.76
CA SER A 294 -6.02 -11.28 -28.75
C SER A 294 -7.10 -11.27 -27.68
N ASP A 295 -6.68 -11.46 -26.44
CA ASP A 295 -7.44 -11.19 -25.23
C ASP A 295 -7.21 -9.73 -24.84
N GLY A 296 -8.28 -8.96 -24.67
CA GLY A 296 -8.21 -7.53 -24.30
C GLY A 296 -8.55 -7.28 -22.83
N GLY A 297 -8.46 -8.32 -22.00
CA GLY A 297 -8.73 -8.24 -20.57
C GLY A 297 -10.20 -8.48 -20.22
N ASP A 298 -10.50 -8.37 -18.94
CA ASP A 298 -11.82 -8.59 -18.37
C ASP A 298 -12.27 -7.41 -17.51
N GLY A 299 -13.52 -7.43 -17.05
CA GLY A 299 -14.05 -6.38 -16.18
C GLY A 299 -13.33 -6.28 -14.83
N LEU A 300 -12.71 -7.35 -14.34
CA LEU A 300 -11.99 -7.35 -13.06
C LEU A 300 -10.71 -6.51 -13.09
N SER A 301 -10.05 -6.40 -14.24
CA SER A 301 -8.90 -5.49 -14.38
C SER A 301 -9.27 -4.00 -14.28
N SER A 302 -10.56 -3.65 -14.38
CA SER A 302 -11.04 -2.27 -14.18
C SER A 302 -11.20 -1.89 -12.70
N ILE A 303 -11.12 -2.85 -11.78
CA ILE A 303 -11.23 -2.61 -10.35
C ILE A 303 -9.85 -2.38 -9.76
N ASN A 304 -9.67 -1.20 -9.17
CA ASN A 304 -8.48 -0.91 -8.39
C ASN A 304 -8.47 -1.72 -7.07
N PRO A 305 -7.46 -2.58 -6.83
CA PRO A 305 -7.39 -3.38 -5.61
C PRO A 305 -7.31 -2.54 -4.33
N ASP A 306 -6.79 -1.31 -4.40
CA ASP A 306 -6.70 -0.41 -3.24
C ASP A 306 -8.05 0.08 -2.76
N ASP A 307 -9.09 -0.01 -3.59
CA ASP A 307 -10.44 0.39 -3.23
C ASP A 307 -11.21 -0.75 -2.57
N ILE A 308 -10.69 -1.97 -2.57
CA ILE A 308 -11.33 -3.14 -1.97
C ILE A 308 -11.15 -3.08 -0.45
N GLU A 309 -12.26 -3.11 0.29
CA GLU A 309 -12.28 -3.31 1.75
C GLU A 309 -12.33 -4.79 2.09
N ALA A 310 -13.07 -5.59 1.33
CA ALA A 310 -13.19 -7.02 1.54
C ALA A 310 -13.62 -7.74 0.26
N MET A 311 -13.15 -8.98 0.11
CA MET A 311 -13.65 -9.90 -0.91
C MET A 311 -14.13 -11.18 -0.28
N THR A 312 -15.29 -11.65 -0.72
CA THR A 312 -15.87 -12.92 -0.31
C THR A 312 -16.33 -13.69 -1.53
N VAL A 313 -15.91 -14.95 -1.62
CA VAL A 313 -16.37 -15.88 -2.64
C VAL A 313 -17.47 -16.77 -2.06
N LEU A 314 -18.66 -16.70 -2.67
CA LEU A 314 -19.80 -17.55 -2.34
C LEU A 314 -19.78 -18.79 -3.25
N LYS A 315 -19.71 -19.98 -2.66
CA LYS A 315 -19.52 -21.24 -3.40
C LYS A 315 -20.84 -22.02 -3.53
N GLY A 316 -21.19 -22.40 -4.76
CA GLY A 316 -22.33 -23.27 -5.06
C GLY A 316 -23.72 -22.61 -4.89
N ALA A 317 -24.74 -23.43 -4.63
CA ALA A 317 -26.16 -23.05 -4.71
C ALA A 317 -26.60 -21.90 -3.77
N ALA A 318 -25.86 -21.64 -2.68
CA ALA A 318 -26.14 -20.52 -1.78
C ALA A 318 -25.96 -19.14 -2.45
N ALA A 319 -25.08 -19.05 -3.47
CA ALA A 319 -24.91 -17.85 -4.27
C ALA A 319 -26.13 -17.61 -5.18
N SER A 320 -26.69 -18.70 -5.73
CA SER A 320 -27.85 -18.67 -6.62
C SER A 320 -29.15 -18.27 -5.93
N ALA A 321 -29.25 -18.47 -4.61
CA ALA A 321 -30.40 -18.00 -3.83
C ALA A 321 -30.54 -16.46 -3.84
N LEU A 322 -29.44 -15.72 -4.00
CA LEU A 322 -29.41 -14.26 -3.92
C LEU A 322 -29.38 -13.60 -5.31
N TYR A 323 -28.64 -14.19 -6.25
CA TYR A 323 -28.44 -13.62 -7.59
C TYR A 323 -29.02 -14.47 -8.73
N GLY A 324 -29.81 -15.49 -8.39
CA GLY A 324 -30.50 -16.35 -9.35
C GLY A 324 -29.55 -17.18 -10.22
N SER A 325 -30.00 -17.48 -11.44
CA SER A 325 -29.28 -18.35 -12.39
C SER A 325 -27.89 -17.84 -12.79
N ARG A 326 -27.66 -16.52 -12.70
CA ARG A 326 -26.36 -15.89 -13.00
C ARG A 326 -25.26 -16.33 -12.03
N ALA A 327 -25.63 -16.76 -10.83
CA ALA A 327 -24.71 -17.22 -9.80
C ALA A 327 -24.56 -18.75 -9.74
N LYS A 328 -24.94 -19.48 -10.80
CA LYS A 328 -24.79 -20.95 -10.86
C LYS A 328 -23.32 -21.40 -10.73
N ASP A 329 -22.38 -20.57 -11.20
CA ASP A 329 -20.93 -20.79 -11.13
C ASP A 329 -20.29 -20.17 -9.87
N GLY A 330 -21.11 -19.72 -8.91
CA GLY A 330 -20.66 -18.98 -7.73
C GLY A 330 -20.58 -17.48 -7.95
N VAL A 331 -20.27 -16.75 -6.87
CA VAL A 331 -20.21 -15.28 -6.85
C VAL A 331 -18.91 -14.84 -6.21
N ILE A 332 -18.22 -13.89 -6.84
CA ILE A 332 -17.16 -13.11 -6.21
C ILE A 332 -17.78 -11.79 -5.80
N MET A 333 -17.88 -11.58 -4.50
CA MET A 333 -18.44 -10.38 -3.93
C MET A 333 -17.33 -9.48 -3.41
N ILE A 334 -17.31 -8.26 -3.91
CA ILE A 334 -16.33 -7.22 -3.62
C ILE A 334 -17.07 -6.11 -2.88
N THR A 335 -16.53 -5.72 -1.73
CA THR A 335 -16.99 -4.56 -0.97
C THR A 335 -15.91 -3.50 -1.04
N THR A 336 -16.25 -2.30 -1.48
CA THR A 336 -15.28 -1.20 -1.60
C THR A 336 -15.27 -0.34 -0.34
N LYS A 337 -14.15 0.33 -0.10
CA LYS A 337 -14.00 1.34 0.95
C LYS A 337 -14.98 2.49 0.69
N THR A 338 -15.71 2.89 1.72
CA THR A 338 -16.74 3.95 1.61
C THR A 338 -16.37 5.23 2.35
N ARG A 339 -15.65 5.10 3.48
CA ARG A 339 -15.19 6.22 4.31
C ARG A 339 -13.98 5.82 5.14
N SER A 340 -13.26 6.81 5.65
CA SER A 340 -12.23 6.58 6.67
C SER A 340 -12.88 6.29 8.03
N LYS A 341 -12.20 5.51 8.89
CA LYS A 341 -12.66 5.23 10.27
C LYS A 341 -12.30 6.35 11.26
N GLY A 342 -11.45 7.29 10.85
CA GLY A 342 -10.98 8.40 11.68
C GLY A 342 -11.77 9.68 11.40
N ASN A 343 -11.64 10.65 12.30
CA ASN A 343 -12.13 12.00 12.06
C ASN A 343 -11.14 12.76 11.18
N GLY A 344 -11.64 13.37 10.10
CA GLY A 344 -10.86 14.23 9.21
C GLY A 344 -10.45 13.56 7.90
N ILE A 345 -9.64 14.27 7.13
CA ILE A 345 -9.22 13.89 5.79
C ILE A 345 -7.96 13.03 5.87
N SER A 346 -7.94 11.90 5.16
CA SER A 346 -6.79 11.02 5.01
C SER A 346 -6.43 10.90 3.54
N LEU A 347 -5.16 11.11 3.24
CA LEU A 347 -4.57 10.93 1.92
C LEU A 347 -3.65 9.72 1.95
N ALA A 348 -3.85 8.78 1.04
CA ALA A 348 -2.98 7.64 0.83
C ALA A 348 -2.45 7.67 -0.60
N TYR A 349 -1.14 7.53 -0.75
CA TYR A 349 -0.49 7.39 -2.04
C TYR A 349 0.28 6.07 -2.06
N ASN A 350 0.00 5.25 -3.06
CA ASN A 350 0.71 4.00 -3.32
C ASN A 350 1.40 4.09 -4.67
N SER A 351 2.64 3.61 -4.74
CA SER A 351 3.39 3.46 -6.00
C SER A 351 4.00 2.07 -6.03
N ASN A 352 3.80 1.37 -7.14
CA ASN A 352 4.28 0.01 -7.36
C ASN A 352 5.07 -0.05 -8.66
N PHE A 353 6.22 -0.72 -8.61
CA PHE A 353 7.05 -1.00 -9.76
C PHE A 353 7.25 -2.51 -9.90
N THR A 354 6.88 -3.05 -11.05
CA THR A 354 7.06 -4.46 -11.39
C THR A 354 7.95 -4.58 -12.62
N SER A 355 8.87 -5.55 -12.60
CA SER A 355 9.69 -5.92 -13.74
C SER A 355 9.48 -7.39 -14.10
N GLU A 356 9.31 -7.66 -15.39
CA GLU A 356 8.93 -8.98 -15.91
C GLU A 356 9.93 -9.46 -16.95
N THR A 357 10.22 -10.77 -16.93
CA THR A 357 11.07 -11.45 -17.91
C THR A 357 10.43 -12.77 -18.30
N PRO A 358 10.75 -13.33 -19.49
CA PRO A 358 10.28 -14.65 -19.86
C PRO A 358 10.62 -15.70 -18.80
N LEU A 359 9.64 -16.50 -18.40
CA LEU A 359 9.83 -17.56 -17.40
C LEU A 359 10.50 -18.79 -18.00
N ASP A 360 10.11 -19.15 -19.22
CA ASP A 360 10.57 -20.35 -19.91
C ASP A 360 11.39 -19.95 -21.14
N TYR A 361 12.66 -20.33 -21.11
CA TYR A 361 13.57 -20.14 -22.24
C TYR A 361 13.69 -21.37 -23.13
N THR A 362 13.04 -22.48 -22.74
CA THR A 362 13.04 -23.83 -23.33
C THR A 362 14.44 -24.33 -23.71
N ASP A 363 14.79 -25.52 -23.23
CA ASP A 363 16.09 -26.13 -23.54
C ASP A 363 16.11 -26.64 -24.99
N TYR A 364 16.46 -25.75 -25.92
CA TYR A 364 16.58 -26.08 -27.33
C TYR A 364 17.81 -26.96 -27.58
N GLN A 365 17.69 -27.88 -28.54
CA GLN A 365 18.85 -28.60 -29.03
C GLN A 365 19.78 -27.65 -29.82
N TYR A 366 21.09 -27.86 -29.69
CA TYR A 366 22.13 -27.07 -30.37
C TYR A 366 23.15 -27.94 -31.11
N GLU A 367 22.76 -29.17 -31.46
CA GLU A 367 23.59 -30.11 -32.19
C GLU A 367 23.34 -30.05 -33.71
N TYR A 368 22.09 -29.80 -34.11
CA TYR A 368 21.64 -29.78 -35.50
C TYR A 368 21.07 -28.40 -35.85
N GLY A 369 21.34 -27.92 -37.06
CA GLY A 369 20.83 -26.62 -37.51
C GLY A 369 19.61 -26.72 -38.42
N GLN A 370 19.31 -25.62 -39.12
CA GLN A 370 18.22 -25.56 -40.10
C GLN A 370 18.33 -26.71 -41.11
N GLY A 371 17.23 -27.42 -41.34
CA GLY A 371 17.19 -28.48 -42.33
C GLY A 371 16.15 -29.56 -42.03
N GLU A 372 16.11 -30.54 -42.92
CA GLU A 372 15.19 -31.67 -42.91
C GLU A 372 15.89 -32.93 -43.39
N ASN A 373 15.48 -34.10 -42.86
CA ASN A 373 16.05 -35.40 -43.24
C ASN A 373 17.58 -35.44 -43.10
N GLY A 374 18.16 -34.67 -42.18
CA GLY A 374 19.60 -34.57 -41.98
C GLY A 374 20.34 -33.71 -43.01
N ILE A 375 19.62 -32.92 -43.84
CA ILE A 375 20.19 -32.12 -44.92
C ILE A 375 19.94 -30.63 -44.65
N ARG A 376 20.99 -29.81 -44.72
CA ARG A 376 20.90 -28.34 -44.60
C ARG A 376 20.62 -27.65 -45.95
N PRO A 377 19.99 -26.47 -45.95
CA PRO A 377 19.85 -25.61 -47.12
C PRO A 377 21.16 -25.15 -47.75
N THR A 378 21.32 -25.37 -49.07
CA THR A 378 22.46 -24.88 -49.86
C THR A 378 22.06 -24.01 -51.06
N THR A 379 20.77 -23.90 -51.34
CA THR A 379 20.22 -23.14 -52.47
C THR A 379 19.24 -22.06 -51.97
N PRO A 380 18.96 -21.03 -52.77
CA PRO A 380 17.94 -20.04 -52.43
C PRO A 380 16.56 -20.69 -52.29
N PHE A 381 15.66 -20.05 -51.53
CA PHE A 381 14.28 -20.51 -51.30
C PHE A 381 14.19 -21.95 -50.73
N PRO A 382 14.88 -22.27 -49.62
CA PRO A 382 14.81 -23.61 -49.07
C PRO A 382 13.40 -23.93 -48.56
N THR A 383 13.00 -25.19 -48.75
CA THR A 383 11.71 -25.71 -48.28
C THR A 383 11.65 -25.85 -46.75
N SER A 384 12.80 -25.98 -46.10
CA SER A 384 12.95 -26.07 -44.65
C SER A 384 13.38 -24.72 -44.06
N GLY A 385 12.44 -23.95 -43.51
CA GLY A 385 12.69 -22.60 -42.98
C GLY A 385 12.62 -22.45 -41.46
N GLN A 386 12.05 -23.44 -40.76
CA GLN A 386 11.68 -23.31 -39.33
C GLN A 386 12.21 -24.47 -38.46
N TRP A 387 12.70 -25.55 -39.07
CA TRP A 387 13.03 -26.77 -38.35
C TRP A 387 14.53 -26.97 -38.25
N SER A 388 14.96 -27.53 -37.13
CA SER A 388 16.36 -27.81 -36.84
C SER A 388 16.69 -29.31 -36.95
N PHE A 389 16.26 -29.94 -38.06
CA PHE A 389 16.52 -31.35 -38.40
C PHE A 389 17.53 -31.50 -39.55
N GLY A 390 18.44 -30.53 -39.67
CA GLY A 390 19.50 -30.53 -40.68
C GLY A 390 20.73 -31.33 -40.27
N GLU A 391 21.87 -30.96 -40.85
CA GLU A 391 23.16 -31.59 -40.54
C GLU A 391 23.60 -31.25 -39.10
N LYS A 392 24.41 -32.13 -38.51
CA LYS A 392 25.11 -31.82 -37.26
C LYS A 392 26.10 -30.67 -37.52
N PHE A 393 26.13 -29.67 -36.65
CA PHE A 393 27.05 -28.54 -36.81
C PHE A 393 28.51 -28.99 -36.87
N GLN A 394 29.26 -28.45 -37.84
CA GLN A 394 30.72 -28.63 -37.97
C GLN A 394 31.38 -27.30 -38.36
N PRO A 395 32.65 -27.06 -37.96
CA PRO A 395 33.36 -25.84 -38.31
C PRO A 395 33.43 -25.60 -39.82
N GLY A 396 33.17 -24.36 -40.25
CA GLY A 396 33.27 -23.94 -41.65
C GLY A 396 32.07 -24.29 -42.54
N MET A 397 31.03 -24.93 -41.99
CA MET A 397 29.78 -25.11 -42.72
C MET A 397 29.05 -23.77 -42.92
N THR A 398 28.33 -23.65 -44.03
CA THR A 398 27.50 -22.49 -44.36
C THR A 398 26.07 -22.92 -44.63
N GLN A 399 25.13 -22.00 -44.70
CA GLN A 399 23.77 -22.26 -45.15
C GLN A 399 23.29 -21.08 -45.99
N MET A 400 22.38 -21.35 -46.92
CA MET A 400 21.74 -20.31 -47.71
C MET A 400 20.32 -20.03 -47.19
N LEU A 401 20.04 -18.78 -46.88
CA LEU A 401 18.73 -18.32 -46.42
C LEU A 401 17.75 -18.12 -47.60
N PHE A 402 16.47 -17.92 -47.27
CA PHE A 402 15.41 -17.71 -48.26
C PHE A 402 15.65 -16.52 -49.22
N ASN A 403 16.39 -15.51 -48.77
CA ASN A 403 16.74 -14.32 -49.54
C ASN A 403 18.04 -14.48 -50.36
N GLY A 404 18.61 -15.68 -50.43
CA GLY A 404 19.86 -15.97 -51.14
C GLY A 404 21.13 -15.59 -50.39
N VAL A 405 21.03 -15.05 -49.16
CA VAL A 405 22.20 -14.72 -48.33
C VAL A 405 22.81 -16.00 -47.76
N THR A 406 24.12 -16.15 -47.87
CA THR A 406 24.88 -17.25 -47.25
C THR A 406 25.40 -16.82 -45.89
N LEU A 407 25.12 -17.60 -44.85
CA LEU A 407 25.59 -17.38 -43.47
C LEU A 407 26.33 -18.63 -42.95
N PRO A 408 27.14 -18.49 -41.89
CA PRO A 408 27.67 -19.65 -41.16
C PRO A 408 26.54 -20.57 -40.67
N TYR A 409 26.75 -21.88 -40.78
CA TYR A 409 25.86 -22.90 -40.22
C TYR A 409 26.36 -23.27 -38.83
N GLU A 410 25.93 -22.51 -37.84
CA GLU A 410 26.39 -22.63 -36.46
C GLU A 410 25.24 -22.42 -35.46
N PRO A 411 25.32 -22.98 -34.24
CA PRO A 411 24.26 -22.85 -33.26
C PRO A 411 24.16 -21.41 -32.75
N GLN A 412 23.01 -20.79 -32.98
CA GLN A 412 22.68 -19.47 -32.42
C GLN A 412 22.01 -19.66 -31.06
N ARG A 413 22.73 -19.38 -29.97
CA ARG A 413 22.22 -19.51 -28.60
C ARG A 413 21.51 -18.24 -28.16
N ASN A 414 20.70 -18.35 -27.10
CA ASN A 414 20.11 -17.19 -26.41
C ASN A 414 19.15 -16.33 -27.25
N GLN A 415 18.67 -16.83 -28.40
CA GLN A 415 17.79 -16.10 -29.32
C GLN A 415 16.54 -15.56 -28.61
N ILE A 416 15.92 -16.37 -27.75
CA ILE A 416 14.73 -15.98 -26.96
C ILE A 416 15.05 -14.82 -26.00
N SER A 417 16.17 -14.87 -25.29
CA SER A 417 16.60 -13.79 -24.40
C SER A 417 17.01 -12.51 -25.12
N GLN A 418 17.46 -12.61 -26.37
CA GLN A 418 17.78 -11.45 -27.21
C GLN A 418 16.53 -10.86 -27.87
N PHE A 419 15.52 -11.69 -28.13
CA PHE A 419 14.26 -11.29 -28.73
C PHE A 419 13.36 -10.53 -27.74
N TYR A 420 13.17 -11.10 -26.54
CA TYR A 420 12.33 -10.49 -25.52
C TYR A 420 13.07 -9.37 -24.79
N ARG A 421 12.36 -8.26 -24.57
CA ARG A 421 12.80 -7.19 -23.68
C ARG A 421 12.26 -7.43 -22.29
N GLN A 422 12.97 -6.91 -21.29
CA GLN A 422 12.44 -6.83 -19.94
C GLN A 422 11.24 -5.87 -19.91
N GLY A 423 10.13 -6.35 -19.35
CA GLY A 423 8.91 -5.57 -19.14
C GLY A 423 9.01 -4.72 -17.88
N TYR A 424 8.38 -3.55 -17.90
CA TYR A 424 8.31 -2.64 -16.75
C TYR A 424 6.89 -2.10 -16.62
N THR A 425 6.32 -2.15 -15.42
CA THR A 425 5.00 -1.61 -15.12
C THR A 425 5.05 -0.73 -13.88
N TRP A 426 4.44 0.45 -13.97
CA TRP A 426 4.29 1.40 -12.88
C TRP A 426 2.81 1.63 -12.59
N THR A 427 2.40 1.35 -11.37
CA THR A 427 1.02 1.59 -10.92
C THR A 427 1.06 2.56 -9.75
N ASN A 428 0.37 3.68 -9.89
CA ASN A 428 0.23 4.69 -8.87
C ASN A 428 -1.24 4.82 -8.52
N THR A 429 -1.51 4.92 -7.23
CA THR A 429 -2.87 5.11 -6.73
C THR A 429 -2.87 6.21 -5.70
N LEU A 430 -3.75 7.18 -5.88
CA LEU A 430 -4.02 8.23 -4.92
C LEU A 430 -5.43 8.04 -4.39
N THR A 431 -5.58 7.89 -3.07
CA THR A 431 -6.86 7.74 -2.40
C THR A 431 -7.04 8.85 -1.38
N LEU A 432 -8.12 9.61 -1.52
CA LEU A 432 -8.56 10.63 -0.58
C LEU A 432 -9.81 10.12 0.13
N THR A 433 -9.76 10.01 1.45
CA THR A 433 -10.90 9.59 2.26
C THR A 433 -11.20 10.59 3.36
N SER A 434 -12.44 10.65 3.80
CA SER A 434 -12.86 11.39 4.98
C SER A 434 -13.89 10.59 5.76
N GLY A 435 -13.88 10.75 7.08
CA GLY A 435 -14.79 10.09 8.00
C GLY A 435 -15.20 11.01 9.14
N GLY A 436 -16.38 10.76 9.69
CA GLY A 436 -16.94 11.42 10.86
C GLY A 436 -18.28 10.80 11.28
N GLU A 437 -18.85 11.33 12.37
CA GLU A 437 -20.14 10.87 12.92
C GLU A 437 -21.30 11.04 11.91
N ASN A 438 -21.27 12.11 11.11
CA ASN A 438 -22.33 12.46 10.17
C ASN A 438 -22.13 11.89 8.76
N GLY A 439 -21.11 11.05 8.54
CA GLY A 439 -20.82 10.45 7.24
C GLY A 439 -19.36 10.58 6.81
N GLY A 440 -19.10 10.36 5.54
CA GLY A 440 -17.75 10.39 4.97
C GLY A 440 -17.76 10.13 3.47
N PHE A 441 -16.58 10.11 2.88
CA PHE A 441 -16.38 9.79 1.47
C PHE A 441 -15.07 9.06 1.23
N SER A 442 -14.96 8.43 0.06
CA SER A 442 -13.74 7.83 -0.47
C SER A 442 -13.67 8.13 -1.96
N LEU A 443 -12.56 8.72 -2.39
CA LEU A 443 -12.25 9.02 -3.80
C LEU A 443 -10.88 8.44 -4.11
N SER A 444 -10.75 7.74 -5.23
CA SER A 444 -9.50 7.14 -5.67
C SER A 444 -9.26 7.38 -7.16
N VAL A 445 -7.99 7.47 -7.53
CA VAL A 445 -7.54 7.47 -8.92
C VAL A 445 -6.33 6.57 -9.03
N ALA A 446 -6.34 5.67 -10.02
CA ALA A 446 -5.22 4.80 -10.37
C ALA A 446 -4.92 4.93 -11.87
N ASN A 447 -3.65 4.70 -12.25
CA ASN A 447 -3.18 4.77 -13.63
C ASN A 447 -2.92 3.40 -14.27
#